data_AF-A0A401QHU6-F1
#
_entry.id   AF-A0A401QHU6-F1
#
_cell.length_a   1.000
_cell.length_b   1.000
_cell.length_c   1.000
_cell.angle_alpha   90.00
_cell.angle_beta   90.00
_cell.angle_gamma   90.00
#
_symmetry.space_group_name_H-M   'P 1'
#
loop_
_entity.id
_entity.type
_entity.pdbx_description
1 polymer ?
#
loop_
_entity_poly.entity_id
_entity_poly.type
_entity_poly.pdbx_seq_one_letter_code
_entity_poly.pdbx_strand_id
1 'polypeptide(L)' 'MIEELQKRCIHMEYPLLAEYDFRNDTVNPDVNIDLKPTAVLRPYQEKSLRKMFGNGRARSGVIVLPC' A
#
# COMPACT_ATOMS: atom_id res chain seq x y z
N MET A 1 -17.26 1.65 14.54
CA MET A 1 -16.47 0.58 15.16
C MET A 1 -14.96 0.64 14.85
N ILE A 2 -14.48 0.34 13.63
CA ILE A 2 -13.01 0.40 13.35
C ILE A 2 -12.47 1.85 13.41
N GLU A 3 -13.22 2.82 12.88
CA GLU A 3 -12.82 4.23 12.90
C GLU A 3 -12.66 4.78 14.34
N GLU A 4 -13.56 4.41 15.25
CA GLU A 4 -13.50 4.82 16.66
C GLU A 4 -12.29 4.21 17.36
N LEU A 5 -12.01 2.93 17.09
CA LEU A 5 -10.82 2.25 17.59
C LEU A 5 -9.54 2.94 17.11
N GLN A 6 -9.45 3.23 15.81
CA GLN A 6 -8.30 3.90 15.23
C GLN A 6 -8.07 5.29 15.86
N LYS A 7 -9.13 6.10 16.02
CA LYS A 7 -9.05 7.40 16.70
C LYS A 7 -8.52 7.27 18.12
N ARG A 8 -8.98 6.27 18.86
CA ARG A 8 -8.55 6.02 20.25
C ARG A 8 -7.09 5.58 20.33
N CYS A 9 -6.66 4.68 19.45
CA CYS A 9 -5.28 4.22 19.32
C CYS A 9 -4.31 5.37 19.00
N ILE A 10 -4.71 6.30 18.13
CA ILE A 10 -3.94 7.52 17.84
C ILE A 10 -3.79 8.38 19.10
N HIS A 11 -4.88 8.59 19.85
CA HIS A 11 -4.84 9.40 21.07
C HIS A 11 -3.97 8.79 22.19
N MET A 12 -3.87 7.46 22.23
CA MET A 12 -3.02 6.73 23.17
C MET A 12 -1.56 6.60 22.70
N GLU A 13 -1.18 7.22 21.57
CA GLU A 13 0.16 7.13 20.96
C GLU A 13 0.55 5.72 20.47
N TYR A 14 -0.42 4.85 20.22
CA TYR A 14 -0.24 3.51 19.63
C TYR A 14 -0.99 3.38 18.31
N PRO A 15 -0.56 4.08 17.23
CA PRO A 15 -1.28 4.06 15.96
C PRO A 15 -1.28 2.66 15.33
N LEU A 16 -2.38 2.33 14.66
CA LEU A 16 -2.52 1.06 13.95
C LEU A 16 -1.66 1.05 12.68
N LEU A 17 -0.98 -0.06 12.43
CA LEU A 17 -0.24 -0.30 11.18
C LEU A 17 -1.19 -0.85 10.12
N ALA A 18 -1.30 -0.17 8.98
CA ALA A 18 -2.09 -0.60 7.83
C ALA A 18 -1.17 -1.10 6.71
N GLU A 19 -0.53 -2.25 6.93
CA GLU A 19 0.27 -2.96 5.92
C GLU A 19 -0.40 -4.29 5.56
N TYR A 20 -0.39 -4.61 4.27
CA TYR A 20 -0.93 -5.82 3.70
C TYR A 20 0.21 -6.70 3.16
N ASP A 21 0.31 -7.92 3.68
CA ASP A 21 1.35 -8.89 3.32
C ASP A 21 0.87 -9.76 2.15
N PHE A 22 0.88 -9.17 0.96
CA PHE A 22 0.38 -9.80 -0.25
C PHE A 22 1.22 -11.01 -0.70
N ARG A 23 2.46 -11.18 -0.23
CA ARG A 23 3.30 -12.33 -0.59
C ARG A 23 2.93 -13.60 0.16
N ASN A 24 2.35 -13.45 1.35
CA ASN A 24 1.98 -14.58 2.21
C ASN A 24 0.47 -14.79 2.29
N ASP A 25 -0.32 -13.99 1.58
CA ASP A 25 -1.76 -14.22 1.47
C ASP A 25 -2.03 -15.46 0.61
N THR A 26 -2.55 -16.50 1.23
CA THR A 26 -2.97 -17.75 0.58
C THR A 26 -4.48 -17.94 0.60
N VAL A 27 -5.19 -16.98 1.20
CA VAL A 27 -6.65 -16.99 1.35
C VAL A 27 -7.29 -16.48 0.08
N ASN A 28 -6.75 -15.40 -0.50
CA ASN A 28 -7.26 -14.80 -1.72
C ASN A 28 -6.60 -15.44 -2.95
N PRO A 29 -7.37 -15.78 -4.01
CA PRO A 29 -6.79 -16.32 -5.24
C PRO A 29 -6.05 -15.23 -6.03
N ASP A 30 -4.88 -15.59 -6.56
CA ASP A 30 -4.11 -14.71 -7.46
C ASP A 30 -4.82 -14.51 -8.80
N VAL A 31 -4.81 -13.27 -9.29
CA VAL A 31 -5.30 -12.91 -10.62
C VAL A 31 -4.12 -12.48 -11.48
N ASN A 32 -4.00 -13.06 -12.68
CA ASN A 32 -2.93 -12.74 -13.63
C ASN A 32 -3.15 -11.36 -14.25
N ILE A 33 -2.63 -10.32 -13.60
CA ILE A 33 -2.62 -8.94 -14.08
C ILE A 33 -1.17 -8.50 -14.26
N ASP A 34 -0.72 -8.45 -15.51
CA ASP A 34 0.63 -8.03 -15.86
C ASP A 34 0.64 -6.63 -16.48
N LEU A 35 1.69 -5.87 -16.21
CA LEU A 35 1.92 -4.58 -16.85
C LEU A 35 2.33 -4.79 -18.32
N LYS A 36 1.72 -4.03 -19.24
CA LYS A 36 2.11 -4.06 -20.65
C LYS A 36 3.59 -3.65 -20.79
N PRO A 37 4.41 -4.38 -21.58
CA PRO A 37 5.84 -4.10 -21.71
C PRO A 37 6.14 -2.72 -22.33
N THR A 38 5.17 -2.12 -23.03
CA THR A 38 5.28 -0.78 -23.60
C THR A 38 5.11 0.34 -22.57
N ALA A 39 4.63 0.04 -21.36
CA ALA A 39 4.40 1.03 -20.32
C ALA A 39 5.70 1.29 -19.55
N VAL A 40 6.35 2.43 -19.83
CA VAL A 40 7.54 2.89 -19.10
C VAL A 40 7.13 3.88 -18.02
N LEU A 41 7.47 3.58 -16.76
CA LEU A 41 7.21 4.46 -15.63
C LEU A 41 8.18 5.65 -15.64
N ARG A 42 7.67 6.83 -15.29
CA ARG A 42 8.52 8.01 -15.08
C ARG A 42 9.17 7.95 -13.69
N PRO A 43 10.36 8.54 -13.47
CA PRO A 43 11.09 8.42 -12.20
C PRO A 43 10.29 8.80 -10.94
N TYR A 44 9.37 9.77 -11.04
CA TYR A 44 8.53 10.17 -9.91
C TYR A 44 7.44 9.14 -9.57
N GLN A 45 6.94 8.39 -10.56
CA GLN A 45 5.98 7.31 -10.35
C GLN A 45 6.66 6.15 -9.63
N GLU A 46 7.85 5.75 -10.09
CA GLU A 46 8.67 4.73 -9.43
C GLU A 46 8.99 5.12 -7.99
N LYS A 47 9.42 6.37 -7.77
CA LYS A 47 9.72 6.88 -6.42
C LYS A 47 8.50 6.81 -5.50
N SER A 48 7.30 7.07 -6.03
CA SER A 48 6.05 7.04 -5.27
C SER A 48 5.62 5.60 -4.98
N LEU A 49 5.69 4.71 -5.96
CA LEU A 49 5.37 3.29 -5.80
C LEU A 49 6.34 2.59 -4.83
N ARG A 50 7.64 2.93 -4.86
CA ARG A 50 8.64 2.41 -3.92
C ARG A 50 8.37 2.79 -2.47
N LYS A 51 7.59 3.86 -2.21
CA LYS A 51 7.15 4.21 -0.85
C LYS A 51 5.93 3.40 -0.40
N MET A 52 5.11 2.93 -1.34
CA MET A 52 3.89 2.15 -1.07
C MET A 52 4.19 0.66 -0.97
N PHE A 53 5.10 0.15 -1.80
CA PHE A 53 5.49 -1.25 -1.84
C PHE A 53 6.92 -1.40 -1.32
N GLY A 54 7.08 -2.15 -0.23
CA GLY A 54 8.38 -2.39 0.39
C GLY A 54 8.37 -3.65 1.24
N ASN A 55 9.49 -4.36 1.31
CA ASN A 55 9.63 -5.62 2.07
C ASN A 55 8.58 -6.69 1.74
N GLY A 56 8.03 -6.70 0.51
CA GLY A 56 6.96 -7.63 0.13
C GLY A 56 5.58 -7.29 0.72
N ARG A 57 5.42 -6.08 1.27
CA ARG A 57 4.17 -5.57 1.82
C ARG A 57 3.71 -4.34 1.09
N ALA A 58 2.41 -4.19 0.99
CA ALA A 58 1.75 -3.00 0.47
C ALA A 58 1.27 -2.16 1.66
N ARG A 59 1.65 -0.89 1.70
CA ARG A 59 1.21 0.04 2.74
C ARG A 59 -0.01 0.82 2.26
N SER A 60 -1.03 0.91 3.10
CA SER A 60 -2.15 1.82 2.87
C SER A 60 -1.68 3.28 2.98
N GLY A 61 -2.01 4.11 1.99
CA GLY A 61 -1.50 5.47 1.91
C GLY A 61 -2.04 6.23 0.70
N VAL A 62 -1.60 7.48 0.58
CA VAL A 62 -2.02 8.40 -0.48
C VAL A 62 -0.79 8.85 -1.27
N ILE A 63 -0.83 8.69 -2.59
CA ILE A 63 0.14 9.30 -3.51
C ILE A 63 -0.51 10.53 -4.13
N VAL A 64 0.13 11.69 -3.98
CA VAL A 64 -0.29 12.93 -4.62
C VAL A 64 0.66 13.23 -5.77
N LEU A 65 0.13 13.35 -6.99
CA LEU A 65 0.88 13.72 -8.19
C LEU A 65 0.27 14.98 -8.81
N PRO A 66 1.08 15.87 -9.42
CA PRO A 66 0.55 16.94 -10.25
C PRO A 66 -0.18 16.37 -11.48
N CYS A 67 -1.14 17.13 -12.01
CA CYS A 67 -1.85 16.81 -13.26
C CYS A 67 -0.92 16.95 -14.46
#